data_AF-A0A963N1C9-F1
#
_entry.id   AF-A0A963N1C9-F1
#
_cell.length_a   1.000
_cell.length_b   1.000
_cell.length_c   1.000
_cell.angle_alpha   90.00
_cell.angle_beta   90.00
_cell.angle_gamma   90.00
#
_symmetry.space_group_name_H-M   'P 1'
#
loop_
_entity.id
_entity.type
_entity.pdbx_description
1 polymer ?
#
loop_
_entity_poly.entity_id
_entity_poly.type
_entity_poly.pdbx_seq_one_letter_code
_entity_poly.pdbx_strand_id
1 'polypeptide(L)'
;MFDILVYLFENFFHADAYPEPEQLALKLSAAGFEDEEISEALQWLDGLREFGVDSPATIAADNGSVRCFSQDEVAKLDTECRGFLVFLESAGVLNPPTRELILE
;
A
#
# COMPACT_ATOMS: atom_id res chain seq x y z
N MET A 1 14.40 -4.27 0.47
CA MET A 1 13.04 -3.92 -0.05
C MET A 1 12.02 -3.51 1.04
N PHE A 2 11.75 -4.33 2.07
CA PHE A 2 10.75 -3.97 3.11
C PHE A 2 11.04 -2.62 3.78
N ASP A 3 12.30 -2.35 4.09
CA ASP A 3 12.72 -1.10 4.71
C ASP A 3 12.47 0.13 3.83
N ILE A 4 12.54 -0.02 2.49
CA ILE A 4 12.17 1.05 1.55
C ILE A 4 10.67 1.30 1.59
N LEU A 5 9.84 0.25 1.64
CA LEU A 5 8.38 0.41 1.72
C LEU A 5 7.96 1.09 3.03
N VAL A 6 8.58 0.71 4.15
CA VAL A 6 8.36 1.37 5.45
C VAL A 6 8.79 2.84 5.38
N TYR A 7 9.98 3.12 4.82
CA TYR A 7 10.45 4.48 4.63
C TYR A 7 9.50 5.31 3.76
N LEU A 8 8.98 4.74 2.66
CA LEU A 8 8.03 5.41 1.79
C LEU A 8 6.73 5.72 2.52
N PHE A 9 6.21 4.77 3.28
CA PHE A 9 5.04 4.97 4.12
C PHE A 9 5.27 6.09 5.14
N GLU A 10 6.33 6.03 5.94
CA GLU A 10 6.59 7.03 6.98
C GLU A 10 6.81 8.44 6.42
N ASN A 11 7.44 8.57 5.25
CA ASN A 11 7.85 9.87 4.71
C ASN A 11 6.89 10.44 3.66
N PHE A 12 6.02 9.62 3.06
CA PHE A 12 5.16 10.04 1.95
C PHE A 12 3.69 9.65 2.09
N PHE A 13 3.29 8.92 3.14
CA PHE A 13 1.87 8.53 3.34
C PHE A 13 0.92 9.72 3.49
N HIS A 14 1.41 10.87 3.98
CA HIS A 14 0.63 12.11 4.08
C HIS A 14 0.93 13.13 2.97
N ALA A 15 1.76 12.78 1.99
CA ALA A 15 2.05 13.69 0.90
C ALA A 15 0.89 13.67 -0.10
N ASP A 16 0.35 14.85 -0.43
CA ASP A 16 -0.69 15.00 -1.46
C ASP A 16 -0.25 14.52 -2.85
N ALA A 17 1.07 14.33 -3.05
CA ALA A 17 1.65 13.73 -4.23
C ALA A 17 2.97 13.02 -3.91
N TYR A 18 3.18 11.85 -4.53
CA TYR A 18 4.47 11.19 -4.56
C TYR A 18 5.43 11.96 -5.48
N PRO A 19 6.72 12.10 -5.13
CA PRO A 19 7.72 12.67 -6.01
C PRO A 19 7.92 11.81 -7.26
N GLU A 20 8.43 12.45 -8.32
CA GLU A 20 8.81 11.74 -9.55
C GLU A 20 9.88 10.66 -9.27
N PRO A 21 9.92 9.55 -10.05
CA PRO A 21 10.80 8.41 -9.78
C PRO A 21 12.27 8.80 -9.61
N GLU A 22 12.77 9.74 -10.42
CA GLU A 22 14.15 10.24 -10.34
C GLU A 22 14.44 10.95 -9.01
N GLN A 23 13.48 11.72 -8.50
CA GLN A 23 13.61 12.41 -7.22
C GLN A 23 13.48 11.45 -6.04
N LEU A 24 12.65 10.40 -6.19
CA LEU A 24 12.52 9.36 -5.19
C LEU A 24 13.80 8.53 -5.06
N ALA A 25 14.42 8.15 -6.18
CA ALA A 25 15.70 7.46 -6.21
C ALA A 25 16.79 8.24 -5.43
N LEU A 26 16.88 9.55 -5.67
CA LEU A 26 17.85 10.41 -5.01
C LEU A 26 17.60 10.52 -3.50
N LYS A 27 16.33 10.57 -3.07
CA LYS A 27 15.97 10.57 -1.64
C LYS A 27 16.27 9.25 -0.96
N LEU A 28 16.03 8.12 -1.62
CA LEU A 28 16.35 6.80 -1.08
C LEU A 28 17.87 6.60 -0.97
N SER A 29 18.63 7.03 -1.98
CA SER A 29 20.10 7.01 -1.92
C SER A 29 20.63 7.88 -0.77
N ALA A 30 20.07 9.09 -0.58
CA ALA A 30 20.42 9.95 0.55
C ALA A 30 20.02 9.37 1.92
N ALA A 31 18.99 8.52 1.98
CA ALA A 31 18.61 7.78 3.17
C ALA A 31 19.51 6.57 3.46
N GLY A 32 20.40 6.21 2.53
CA GLY A 32 21.40 5.15 2.70
C GLY A 32 20.99 3.79 2.13
N PHE A 33 19.94 3.73 1.30
CA PHE A 33 19.55 2.49 0.61
C PHE A 33 20.50 2.18 -0.55
N GLU A 34 20.68 0.89 -0.84
CA GLU A 34 21.55 0.42 -1.93
C GLU A 34 20.86 0.60 -3.30
N ASP A 35 21.65 0.88 -4.35
CA ASP A 35 21.12 1.12 -5.71
C ASP A 35 20.28 -0.05 -6.25
N GLU A 36 20.63 -1.29 -5.90
CA GLU A 36 19.88 -2.49 -6.28
C GLU A 36 18.50 -2.52 -5.61
N GLU A 37 18.43 -2.24 -4.31
CA GLU A 37 17.16 -2.16 -3.58
C GLU A 37 16.28 -1.00 -4.07
N ILE A 38 16.89 0.14 -4.39
CA ILE A 38 16.20 1.30 -4.96
C ILE A 38 15.59 0.93 -6.32
N SER A 39 16.36 0.28 -7.18
CA SER A 39 15.90 -0.13 -8.52
C SER A 39 14.75 -1.13 -8.43
N GLU A 40 14.87 -2.13 -7.55
CA GLU A 40 13.82 -3.12 -7.31
C GLU A 40 12.53 -2.45 -6.80
N ALA A 41 12.64 -1.51 -5.85
CA ALA A 41 11.49 -0.80 -5.30
C ALA A 41 10.79 0.10 -6.32
N LEU A 42 11.56 0.80 -7.18
CA LEU A 42 11.00 1.63 -8.24
C LEU A 42 10.28 0.78 -9.29
N GLN A 43 10.85 -0.36 -9.69
CA GLN A 43 10.21 -1.29 -10.61
C GLN A 43 8.90 -1.85 -10.02
N TRP A 44 8.89 -2.15 -8.73
CA TRP A 44 7.68 -2.57 -8.02
C TRP A 44 6.60 -1.46 -8.00
N LEU A 45 6.99 -0.21 -7.73
CA LEU A 45 6.08 0.94 -7.73
C LEU A 45 5.47 1.20 -9.12
N ASP A 46 6.25 1.03 -10.19
CA ASP A 46 5.74 1.15 -11.56
C ASP A 46 4.69 0.08 -11.86
N GLY A 47 4.92 -1.17 -11.44
CA GLY A 47 3.91 -2.23 -11.55
C GLY A 47 2.62 -1.89 -10.79
N LEU A 48 2.73 -1.32 -9.59
CA LEU A 48 1.57 -0.94 -8.78
C LEU A 48 0.74 0.19 -9.42
N ARG A 49 1.38 1.12 -10.14
CA ARG A 49 0.68 2.15 -10.93
C ARG A 49 -0.13 1.56 -12.07
N GLU A 50 0.31 0.46 -12.67
CA GLU A 50 -0.43 -0.24 -13.72
C GLU A 50 -1.67 -0.96 -13.17
N PHE A 51 -1.62 -1.50 -11.95
CA PHE A 51 -2.78 -2.15 -11.30
C PHE A 51 -3.86 -1.16 -10.84
N GLY A 52 -3.49 0.07 -10.45
CA GLY A 52 -4.43 1.06 -9.91
C GLY A 52 -5.44 1.64 -10.91
N VAL A 53 -5.27 1.41 -12.22
CA VAL A 53 -6.12 2.00 -13.28
C VAL A 53 -7.41 1.20 -13.54
N ASP A 54 -7.40 -0.10 -13.23
CA ASP A 54 -8.50 -1.04 -13.57
C ASP A 54 -9.33 -1.50 -12.37
N SER A 55 -9.12 -0.97 -11.16
CA SER A 55 -9.86 -1.42 -9.97
C SER A 55 -11.37 -1.16 -10.15
N PRO A 56 -12.20 -2.22 -10.25
CA PRO A 56 -13.59 -2.08 -10.61
C PRO A 56 -14.37 -1.47 -9.45
N ALA A 57 -14.90 -0.28 -9.71
CA ALA A 57 -15.93 0.40 -8.92
C ALA A 57 -15.65 0.44 -7.42
N THR A 58 -15.10 1.56 -6.97
CA THR A 58 -15.27 2.04 -5.60
C THR A 58 -16.77 2.17 -5.33
N ILE A 59 -17.43 1.09 -4.92
CA ILE A 59 -18.68 1.19 -4.20
C ILE A 59 -18.31 2.03 -2.99
N ALA A 60 -18.88 3.22 -2.88
CA ALA A 60 -18.71 4.07 -1.71
C ALA A 60 -19.16 3.25 -0.50
N ALA A 61 -18.20 2.63 0.18
CA ALA A 61 -18.43 1.90 1.39
C ALA A 61 -18.78 2.94 2.44
N ASP A 62 -20.05 2.96 2.83
CA ASP A 62 -20.51 3.77 3.94
C ASP A 62 -19.90 3.21 5.23
N ASN A 63 -19.88 3.98 6.32
CA ASN A 63 -19.24 3.58 7.59
C ASN A 63 -19.84 2.30 8.22
N GLY A 64 -20.95 1.77 7.70
CA GLY A 64 -21.57 0.50 8.11
C GLY A 64 -21.31 -0.69 7.17
N SER A 65 -20.53 -0.51 6.10
CA SER A 65 -20.20 -1.59 5.17
C SER A 65 -19.22 -2.58 5.81
N VAL A 66 -19.44 -3.87 5.58
CA VAL A 66 -18.56 -4.95 6.05
C VAL A 66 -17.87 -5.58 4.84
N ARG A 67 -16.55 -5.70 4.88
CA ARG A 67 -15.77 -6.43 3.86
C ARG A 67 -15.84 -7.93 4.13
N CYS A 68 -16.20 -8.70 3.10
CA CYS A 68 -16.20 -10.16 3.12
C CYS A 68 -14.94 -10.68 2.45
N PHE A 69 -14.15 -11.53 3.12
CA PHE A 69 -12.93 -12.10 2.54
C PHE A 69 -13.21 -13.35 1.69
N SER A 70 -12.54 -13.48 0.54
CA SER A 70 -12.58 -14.67 -0.31
C SER A 70 -11.83 -15.84 0.32
N GLN A 71 -12.03 -17.07 -0.18
CA GLN A 71 -11.30 -18.23 0.34
C GLN A 71 -9.78 -18.11 0.14
N ASP A 72 -9.36 -17.53 -0.99
CA ASP A 72 -7.94 -17.31 -1.29
C ASP A 72 -7.31 -16.27 -0.35
N GLU A 73 -8.04 -15.19 -0.05
CA GLU A 73 -7.63 -14.18 0.94
C GLU A 73 -7.52 -14.81 2.33
N VAL A 74 -8.50 -15.62 2.76
CA VAL A 74 -8.47 -16.30 4.07
C VAL A 74 -7.32 -17.30 4.19
N ALA A 75 -6.90 -17.91 3.09
CA ALA A 75 -5.75 -18.81 3.07
C ALA A 75 -4.41 -18.08 3.25
N LYS A 76 -4.30 -16.83 2.81
CA LYS A 76 -3.09 -16.00 2.92
C LYS A 76 -3.08 -15.13 4.18
N LEU A 77 -4.24 -14.62 4.58
CA LEU A 77 -4.45 -13.70 5.70
C LEU A 77 -5.22 -14.43 6.78
N ASP A 78 -4.49 -14.84 7.82
CA ASP A 78 -5.09 -15.51 8.97
C ASP A 78 -6.04 -14.55 9.73
N THR A 79 -6.63 -15.07 10.81
CA THR A 79 -7.60 -14.31 11.61
C THR A 79 -6.98 -13.07 12.26
N GLU A 80 -5.71 -13.14 12.66
CA GLU A 80 -5.03 -12.03 13.33
C GLU A 80 -4.71 -10.90 12.35
N CYS A 81 -4.16 -11.24 11.17
CA CYS A 81 -3.94 -10.30 10.08
C CYS A 81 -5.21 -9.55 9.67
N ARG A 82 -6.33 -10.28 9.49
CA ARG A 82 -7.61 -9.68 9.14
C ARG A 82 -8.16 -8.79 10.26
N GLY A 83 -8.00 -9.19 11.52
CA GLY A 83 -8.36 -8.38 12.68
C GLY A 83 -7.56 -7.08 12.75
N PHE A 84 -6.28 -7.13 12.42
CA PHE A 84 -5.42 -5.94 12.37
C PHE A 84 -5.83 -4.96 11.27
N LEU A 85 -6.19 -5.44 10.08
CA LEU A 85 -6.72 -4.59 9.01
C LEU A 85 -8.01 -3.87 9.43
N VAL A 86 -8.94 -4.58 10.08
CA VAL A 86 -10.17 -3.99 10.63
C VAL A 86 -9.85 -2.94 11.71
N PHE A 87 -8.86 -3.21 12.56
CA PHE A 87 -8.42 -2.25 13.57
C PHE A 87 -7.88 -0.96 12.92
N LEU A 88 -6.99 -1.08 11.92
CA LEU A 88 -6.42 0.07 11.21
C LEU A 88 -7.48 0.91 10.49
N GLU A 89 -8.47 0.26 9.87
CA GLU A 89 -9.62 0.94 9.26
C GLU A 89 -10.46 1.67 10.31
N SER A 90 -10.75 1.02 11.45
CA SER A 90 -11.50 1.64 12.56
C SER A 90 -10.78 2.81 13.23
N ALA A 91 -9.44 2.80 13.21
CA ALA A 91 -8.58 3.86 13.73
C ALA A 91 -8.41 5.02 12.73
N GLY A 92 -8.96 4.90 11.52
CA GLY A 92 -8.84 5.90 10.45
C GLY A 92 -7.47 5.94 9.77
N VAL A 93 -6.61 4.94 10.02
CA VAL A 93 -5.30 4.81 9.35
C VAL A 93 -5.48 4.30 7.93
N LEU A 94 -6.44 3.40 7.71
CA LEU A 94 -6.83 2.92 6.39
C LEU A 94 -8.23 3.42 6.03
N ASN A 95 -8.46 3.60 4.74
CA ASN A 95 -9.80 3.74 4.16
C ASN A 95 -10.10 2.51 3.28
N PRO A 96 -11.38 2.26 2.93
CA PRO A 96 -11.75 1.07 2.16
C PRO A 96 -10.97 0.92 0.84
N PRO A 97 -10.78 1.96 0.00
CA PRO A 97 -9.91 1.87 -1.17
C PRO A 97 -8.46 1.44 -0.86
N THR A 98 -7.82 2.04 0.15
CA THR A 98 -6.44 1.70 0.52
C THR A 98 -6.34 0.29 1.12
N ARG A 99 -7.39 -0.19 1.80
CA ARG A 99 -7.46 -1.59 2.25
C ARG A 99 -7.46 -2.55 1.07
N GLU A 100 -8.23 -2.30 0.01
CA GLU A 100 -8.27 -3.20 -1.15
C GLU A 100 -6.91 -3.30 -1.84
N LEU A 101 -6.17 -2.21 -1.95
CA LEU A 101 -4.79 -2.20 -2.45
C LEU A 101 -3.81 -3.08 -1.64
N ILE A 102 -4.09 -3.32 -0.34
CA ILE A 102 -3.28 -4.21 0.50
C ILE A 102 -3.66 -5.69 0.28
N LEU A 103 -4.89 -5.96 -0.16
CA LEU A 103 -5.43 -7.31 -0.30
C LEU A 103 -5.14 -7.94 -1.68
N GLU A 104 -4.96 -7.13 -2.72
CA GLU A 104 -4.58 -7.56 -4.08
C GLU A 104 -3.12 -8.02 -4.16
#